data_AF-A0A7V5PNH2-F1
#
_entry.id   AF-A0A7V5PNH2-F1
#
_cell.length_a   1.000
_cell.length_b   1.000
_cell.length_c   1.000
_cell.angle_alpha   90.00
_cell.angle_beta   90.00
_cell.angle_gamma   90.00
#
_symmetry.space_group_name_H-M   'P 1'
#
loop_
_entity.id
_entity.type
_entity.pdbx_description
1 polymer ?
#
loop_
_entity_poly.entity_id
_entity_poly.type
_entity_poly.pdbx_seq_one_letter_code
_entity_poly.pdbx_strand_id
1 'polypeptide(L)' 'MKILSQRGRQMPSSPIRRLVPYADQAIEKGKHVYHLNIGQPDIHTPDSFLNPIKNLD' A
#
# COMPACT_ATOMS: atom_id res chain seq x y z
N MET A 1 -8.13 26.08 -10.56
CA MET A 1 -8.78 24.86 -10.04
C MET A 1 -8.25 23.66 -10.84
N LYS A 2 -7.67 22.64 -10.21
CA LYS A 2 -7.15 21.47 -10.95
C LYS A 2 -8.33 20.58 -11.38
N ILE A 3 -8.48 20.34 -12.68
CA ILE A 3 -9.53 19.48 -13.23
C ILE A 3 -8.92 18.09 -13.45
N LEU A 4 -9.49 17.08 -12.80
CA LEU A 4 -9.11 15.68 -13.04
C LEU A 4 -9.59 15.20 -14.41
N SER A 5 -8.86 14.27 -15.01
CA SER A 5 -9.29 13.63 -16.25
C SER A 5 -10.57 12.80 -16.04
N GLN A 6 -11.35 12.59 -17.09
CA GLN A 6 -12.54 11.72 -17.02
C GLN A 6 -12.17 10.29 -16.59
N ARG A 7 -11.06 9.75 -17.08
CA ARG A 7 -10.53 8.44 -16.69
C ARG A 7 -10.29 8.33 -15.18
N GLY A 8 -9.72 9.37 -14.56
CA GLY A 8 -9.50 9.39 -13.11
C GLY A 8 -10.80 9.43 -12.31
N ARG A 9 -11.81 10.15 -12.80
CA ARG A 9 -13.14 10.22 -12.17
C ARG A 9 -13.94 8.92 -12.25
N GLN A 10 -13.72 8.13 -13.30
CA GLN A 10 -14.41 6.85 -13.53
C GLN A 10 -13.76 5.67 -12.82
N MET A 11 -12.53 5.83 -12.31
CA MET A 11 -11.81 4.75 -11.65
C MET A 11 -12.51 4.39 -10.32
N PRO A 12 -12.99 3.15 -10.15
CA PRO A 12 -13.62 2.74 -8.91
C PRO A 12 -12.60 2.67 -7.79
N SER A 13 -13.06 2.89 -6.55
CA SER A 13 -12.21 2.64 -5.39
C SER A 13 -11.94 1.15 -5.22
N SER A 14 -10.73 0.80 -4.80
CA SER A 14 -10.37 -0.59 -4.54
C SER A 14 -11.19 -1.16 -3.39
N PRO A 15 -11.90 -2.29 -3.58
CA PRO A 15 -12.67 -2.93 -2.51
C PRO A 15 -11.82 -3.29 -1.29
N ILE A 16 -10.58 -3.73 -1.50
CA ILE A 16 -9.63 -4.08 -0.42
C ILE A 16 -9.23 -2.82 0.34
N ARG A 17 -9.03 -1.69 -0.35
CA ARG A 17 -8.63 -0.43 0.29
C ARG A 17 -9.75 0.19 1.12
N ARG A 18 -11.02 -0.16 0.86
CA ARG A 18 -12.14 0.17 1.74
C ARG A 18 -12.09 -0.54 3.09
N LEU A 19 -11.35 -1.66 3.20
CA LEU A 19 -11.21 -2.41 4.44
C LEU A 19 -10.17 -1.82 5.40
N VAL A 20 -9.25 -0.99 4.88
CA VAL A 20 -8.14 -0.39 5.65
C VAL A 20 -8.62 0.33 6.92
N PRO A 21 -9.63 1.22 6.87
CA PRO A 21 -10.06 1.93 8.08
C PRO A 21 -10.57 1.00 9.20
N TYR A 22 -11.13 -0.15 8.85
CA TYR A 22 -11.60 -1.13 9.84
C TYR A 22 -10.44 -1.89 10.50
N ALA A 23 -9.39 -2.19 9.72
CA ALA A 23 -8.18 -2.78 10.25
C ALA A 23 -7.46 -1.80 11.20
N ASP A 24 -7.34 -0.53 10.80
CA ASP A 24 -6.73 0.52 11.62
C ASP A 24 -7.48 0.69 12.95
N GLN A 25 -8.80 0.76 12.92
CA GLN A 25 -9.62 0.82 14.14
C GLN A 25 -9.47 -0.43 15.04
N ALA A 26 -9.24 -1.61 14.46
CA ALA A 26 -9.02 -2.82 15.24
C ALA A 26 -7.65 -2.76 15.94
N ILE A 27 -6.62 -2.28 15.25
CA ILE A 27 -5.27 -2.06 15.79
C ILE A 27 -5.31 -1.02 16.91
N GLU A 28 -6.01 0.11 16.72
CA GLU A 28 -6.20 1.14 17.75
C GLU A 28 -6.90 0.60 19.01
N LYS A 29 -7.80 -0.38 18.85
CA LYS A 29 -8.45 -1.09 19.96
C LYS A 29 -7.57 -2.16 20.61
N GLY A 30 -6.29 -2.24 20.26
CA GLY A 30 -5.33 -3.21 20.79
C GLY A 30 -5.47 -4.62 20.23
N LYS A 31 -6.20 -4.81 19.12
CA LYS A 31 -6.31 -6.12 18.47
C LYS A 31 -5.12 -6.31 17.51
N HIS A 32 -4.54 -7.50 17.54
CA HIS A 32 -3.57 -7.88 16.54
C HIS A 32 -4.27 -8.30 15.25
N VAL A 33 -3.88 -7.70 14.12
CA VAL A 33 -4.47 -7.94 12.79
C VAL A 33 -3.44 -8.64 11.92
N TYR A 34 -3.78 -9.83 11.43
CA TYR A 34 -2.96 -10.57 10.46
C TYR A 34 -3.35 -10.20 9.03
N HIS A 35 -2.44 -9.56 8.30
CA HIS A 35 -2.67 -9.12 6.91
C HIS A 35 -2.38 -10.24 5.91
N LEU A 36 -3.36 -11.13 5.69
CA LEU A 36 -3.30 -12.21 4.71
C LEU A 36 -3.87 -11.84 3.33
N ASN A 37 -4.23 -10.56 3.16
CA ASN A 37 -4.95 -10.03 2.00
C ASN A 37 -4.06 -9.17 1.08
N ILE A 38 -2.77 -9.02 1.39
CA ILE A 38 -1.82 -8.19 0.64
C ILE A 38 -0.73 -9.09 0.07
N GLY A 39 -0.46 -8.97 -1.24
CA GLY A 39 0.58 -9.75 -1.92
C GLY A 39 1.99 -9.19 -1.76
N GLN A 40 2.26 -8.44 -0.69
CA GLN A 40 3.57 -7.86 -0.42
C GLN A 40 4.43 -8.91 0.30
N PRO A 41 5.65 -9.21 -0.20
CA PRO A 41 6.58 -10.06 0.52
C PRO A 41 7.04 -9.38 1.81
N ASP A 42 7.30 -10.18 2.83
CA ASP A 42 7.86 -9.78 4.12
C ASP A 42 9.40 -9.66 4.10
N ILE A 43 10.04 -10.22 3.08
CA ILE A 43 11.49 -10.15 2.89
C ILE A 43 11.94 -8.78 2.37
N HIS A 44 13.06 -8.29 2.90
CA HIS A 44 13.69 -7.07 2.40
C HIS A 44 14.31 -7.29 1.02
N THR A 45 14.30 -6.23 0.20
CA THR A 45 15.02 -6.21 -1.07
C THR A 45 16.52 -6.41 -0.81
N PRO A 46 17.18 -7.36 -1.52
CA PRO A 46 18.60 -7.63 -1.31
C PRO A 46 19.52 -6.43 -1.58
N ASP A 47 20.61 -6.32 -0.82
CA ASP A 47 21.60 -5.26 -0.98
C ASP A 47 22.29 -5.26 -2.34
N SER A 48 22.45 -6.44 -2.96
CA SER A 48 22.99 -6.57 -4.32
C SER A 48 22.16 -5.81 -5.36
N PHE A 49 20.85 -5.65 -5.11
CA PHE A 49 19.96 -4.85 -5.94
C PHE A 49 19.97 -3.37 -5.52
N LEU A 50 20.00 -3.08 -4.22
CA LEU A 50 19.90 -1.70 -3.71
C LEU A 50 21.18 -0.88 -3.90
N ASN A 51 22.35 -1.50 -3.75
CA ASN A 51 23.63 -0.80 -3.74
C ASN A 51 23.96 -0.11 -5.08
N PRO A 52 23.77 -0.73 -6.26
CA PRO A 52 23.96 -0.04 -7.53
C PRO A 52 22.99 1.15 -7.69
N ILE A 53 21.74 1.00 -7.24
CA ILE A 53 20.71 2.04 -7.38
C ILE A 53 21.03 3.27 -6.52
N LYS A 54 21.53 3.07 -5.30
CA LYS A 54 21.90 4.16 -4.39
C LYS A 54 23.11 4.97 -4.87
N ASN A 55 23.91 4.40 -5.77
CA ASN A 55 25.13 4.99 -6.31
C ASN A 55 24.95 5.45 -7.78
N LEU A 56 23.71 5.53 -8.27
CA LEU A 56 23.40 6.18 -9.55
C LEU A 56 23.37 7.69 -9.32
N ASP A 57 24.32 8.41 -9.92
CA ASP A 57 24.32 9.88 -10.03
C ASP A 57 23.19 10.38 -10.96
#